data_AF-A0AAN7ZUH7-F1
#
_entry.id   AF-A0AAN7ZUH7-F1
#
_cell.length_a   1.000
_cell.length_b   1.000
_cell.length_c   1.000
_cell.angle_alpha   90.00
_cell.angle_beta   90.00
_cell.angle_gamma   90.00
#
_symmetry.space_group_name_H-M   'P 1'
#
loop_
_entity.id
_entity.type
_entity.pdbx_description
1 polymer ?
#
loop_
_entity_poly.entity_id
_entity_poly.type
_entity_poly.pdbx_seq_one_letter_code
_entity_poly.pdbx_strand_id
1 'polypeptide(L)'
;MVEVHLERSINNWKIISLLKRGLLKVWNGITVEPLLVFFTLPFYMSSLAIQNLSLEKACRVNLNLSTSICDAIAQRNRSGFNETEEIMAQKIVAAASVWKNVIAGVFPAVLLPLFGSWSDRNKIRSVLVIMPIIGEVISNIGFLLCTYFFYELPMEVNTVIEVLPTAITGGANMVYLGVFIFVSTTSSPENRIFRMGIVQTLFNICVTVGNAISGVMYTSIGFYGVFSLSLVMYVLGALYVYYISNDGRSDLTKWELVKDVVNVKKTVSSFKFIKKPSSNAETRQIGAVLFLDVLVIGPLIGKISLS
;
A
#
# COMPACT_ATOMS: atom_id res chain seq x y z
N MET A 1 -16.95 -51.84 -6.18
CA MET A 1 -17.52 -50.47 -6.04
C MET A 1 -17.24 -49.85 -4.66
N VAL A 2 -17.23 -50.65 -3.58
CA VAL A 2 -16.96 -50.19 -2.20
C VAL A 2 -15.49 -49.80 -1.95
N GLU A 3 -14.52 -50.53 -2.52
CA GLU A 3 -13.08 -50.22 -2.33
C GLU A 3 -12.66 -48.86 -2.91
N VAL A 4 -13.20 -48.48 -4.07
CA VAL A 4 -12.92 -47.18 -4.72
C VAL A 4 -13.43 -46.00 -3.89
N HIS A 5 -14.52 -46.19 -3.14
CA HIS A 5 -15.05 -45.16 -2.22
C HIS A 5 -14.23 -45.05 -0.93
N LEU A 6 -13.69 -46.16 -0.42
CA LEU A 6 -12.80 -46.15 0.74
C LEU A 6 -11.46 -45.46 0.43
N GLU A 7 -10.83 -45.75 -0.71
CA GLU A 7 -9.59 -45.06 -1.11
C GLU A 7 -9.78 -43.55 -1.27
N ARG A 8 -10.89 -43.11 -1.88
CA ARG A 8 -11.23 -41.68 -2.01
C ARG A 8 -11.42 -41.00 -0.65
N SER A 9 -12.07 -41.69 0.28
CA SER A 9 -12.30 -41.19 1.65
C SER A 9 -10.99 -41.05 2.43
N ILE A 10 -10.11 -42.06 2.38
CA ILE A 10 -8.80 -42.05 3.05
C ILE A 10 -7.89 -40.97 2.48
N ASN A 11 -7.91 -40.75 1.16
CA ASN A 11 -7.09 -39.73 0.50
C ASN A 11 -7.57 -38.31 0.87
N ASN A 12 -8.89 -38.09 0.90
CA ASN A 12 -9.47 -36.82 1.39
C ASN A 12 -9.12 -36.57 2.87
N TRP A 13 -9.16 -37.59 3.72
CA TRP A 13 -8.79 -37.45 5.14
C TRP A 13 -7.31 -37.09 5.32
N LYS A 14 -6.41 -37.69 4.53
CA LYS A 14 -4.99 -37.31 4.50
C LYS A 14 -4.81 -35.86 4.05
N ILE A 15 -5.46 -35.43 2.98
CA ILE A 15 -5.41 -34.05 2.47
C ILE A 15 -5.92 -33.06 3.52
N ILE A 16 -7.05 -33.34 4.17
CA ILE A 16 -7.62 -32.49 5.23
C ILE A 16 -6.69 -32.44 6.45
N SER A 17 -6.04 -33.54 6.82
CA SER A 17 -5.08 -33.57 7.93
C SER A 17 -3.77 -32.82 7.61
N LEU A 18 -3.36 -32.79 6.34
CA LEU A 18 -2.21 -32.04 5.84
C LEU A 18 -2.53 -30.56 5.75
N LEU A 19 -3.73 -30.20 5.27
CA LEU A 19 -4.26 -28.84 5.28
C LEU A 19 -4.40 -28.32 6.71
N LYS A 20 -4.95 -29.10 7.65
CA LYS A 20 -5.02 -28.73 9.07
C LYS A 20 -3.64 -28.52 9.68
N ARG A 21 -2.67 -29.40 9.40
CA ARG A 21 -1.29 -29.24 9.89
C ARG A 21 -0.58 -28.04 9.26
N GLY A 22 -0.85 -27.75 7.98
CA GLY A 22 -0.40 -26.54 7.29
C GLY A 22 -1.01 -25.28 7.92
N LEU A 23 -2.33 -25.26 8.12
CA LEU A 23 -3.08 -24.17 8.75
C LEU A 23 -2.66 -23.94 10.20
N LEU A 24 -2.44 -24.97 11.01
CA LEU A 24 -1.93 -24.85 12.39
C LEU A 24 -0.50 -24.30 12.44
N LYS A 25 0.37 -24.68 11.49
CA LYS A 25 1.71 -24.10 11.35
C LYS A 25 1.67 -22.64 10.91
N VAL A 26 0.74 -22.28 10.01
CA VAL A 26 0.49 -20.89 9.62
C VAL A 26 -0.04 -20.10 10.81
N TRP A 27 -0.98 -20.66 11.58
CA TRP A 27 -1.61 -19.98 12.71
C TRP A 27 -0.63 -19.71 13.86
N ASN A 28 0.27 -20.67 14.14
CA ASN A 28 1.34 -20.50 15.13
C ASN A 28 2.49 -19.59 14.65
N GLY A 29 2.47 -19.14 13.38
CA GLY A 29 3.45 -18.24 12.78
C GLY A 29 2.92 -16.83 12.44
N ILE A 30 1.65 -16.54 12.77
CA ILE A 30 1.02 -15.23 12.52
C ILE A 30 1.73 -14.17 13.36
N THR A 31 2.45 -13.28 12.68
CA THR A 31 3.25 -12.22 13.30
C THR A 31 3.15 -10.90 12.54
N VAL A 32 3.12 -10.90 11.21
CA VAL A 32 3.06 -9.68 10.37
C VAL A 32 1.92 -9.68 9.37
N GLU A 33 1.19 -10.79 9.27
CA GLU A 33 0.06 -10.97 8.40
C GLU A 33 -1.13 -10.06 8.79
N PRO A 34 -1.50 -9.89 10.08
CA PRO A 34 -2.59 -8.99 10.47
C PRO A 34 -2.26 -7.52 10.18
N LEU A 35 -0.98 -7.15 10.32
CA LEU A 35 -0.50 -5.81 9.98
C LEU A 35 -0.78 -5.48 8.49
N LEU A 36 -0.48 -6.41 7.58
CA LEU A 36 -0.78 -6.22 6.16
C LEU A 36 -2.26 -5.96 5.93
N VAL A 37 -3.14 -6.68 6.64
CA VAL A 37 -4.59 -6.48 6.52
C VAL A 37 -4.99 -5.09 7.01
N PHE A 38 -4.52 -4.68 8.19
CA PHE A 38 -4.85 -3.38 8.78
C PHE A 38 -4.30 -2.18 8.01
N PHE A 39 -3.27 -2.37 7.18
CA PHE A 39 -2.74 -1.30 6.32
C PHE A 39 -3.33 -1.35 4.90
N THR A 40 -3.35 -2.54 4.29
CA THR A 40 -3.68 -2.71 2.87
C THR A 40 -5.18 -2.61 2.63
N LEU A 41 -5.99 -3.25 3.46
CA LEU A 41 -7.44 -3.26 3.27
C LEU A 41 -8.06 -1.85 3.32
N PRO A 42 -7.78 -0.99 4.31
CA PRO A 42 -8.31 0.38 4.32
C PRO A 42 -7.83 1.23 3.14
N PHE A 43 -6.60 1.02 2.68
CA PHE A 43 -6.06 1.74 1.53
C PHE A 43 -6.89 1.47 0.26
N TYR A 44 -7.17 0.19 -0.04
CA TYR A 44 -7.92 -0.17 -1.25
C TYR A 44 -9.43 0.03 -1.10
N MET A 45 -10.01 -0.13 0.09
CA MET A 45 -11.44 0.14 0.29
C MET A 45 -11.78 1.63 0.16
N SER A 46 -10.86 2.54 0.51
CA SER A 46 -11.05 3.98 0.36
C SER A 46 -10.84 4.50 -1.06
N SER A 47 -10.29 3.68 -1.97
CA SER A 47 -9.90 4.12 -3.32
C SER A 47 -11.02 4.81 -4.11
N LEU A 48 -12.23 4.24 -4.14
CA LEU A 48 -13.36 4.85 -4.84
C LEU A 48 -13.90 6.10 -4.15
N ALA A 49 -13.86 6.16 -2.82
CA ALA A 49 -14.24 7.39 -2.10
C ALA A 49 -13.30 8.55 -2.42
N ILE A 50 -11.99 8.29 -2.50
CA ILE A 50 -10.99 9.31 -2.89
C ILE A 50 -11.19 9.77 -4.34
N GLN A 51 -11.45 8.82 -5.26
CA GLN A 51 -11.72 9.14 -6.66
C GLN A 51 -12.99 9.98 -6.82
N ASN A 52 -14.09 9.58 -6.17
CA ASN A 52 -15.35 10.32 -6.24
C ASN A 52 -15.24 11.70 -5.57
N LEU A 53 -14.53 11.81 -4.43
CA LEU A 53 -14.30 13.11 -3.78
C LEU A 53 -13.55 14.07 -4.71
N SER A 54 -12.54 13.56 -5.41
CA SER A 54 -11.76 14.36 -6.36
C SER A 54 -12.60 14.75 -7.58
N LEU A 55 -13.40 13.84 -8.12
CA LEU A 55 -14.29 14.12 -9.26
C LEU A 55 -15.38 15.14 -8.90
N GLU A 56 -16.04 14.97 -7.75
CA GLU A 56 -17.09 15.89 -7.29
C GLU A 56 -16.53 17.27 -6.99
N LYS A 57 -15.35 17.38 -6.39
CA LYS A 57 -14.67 18.68 -6.19
C LYS A 57 -14.27 19.32 -7.52
N ALA A 58 -13.74 18.54 -8.48
CA ALA A 58 -13.42 19.07 -9.81
C ALA A 58 -14.67 19.63 -10.52
N CYS A 59 -15.80 18.93 -10.42
CA CYS A 59 -17.07 19.34 -11.01
C CYS A 59 -17.66 20.60 -10.33
N ARG A 60 -17.77 20.57 -9.00
CA ARG A 60 -18.48 21.61 -8.22
C ARG A 60 -17.65 22.85 -7.91
N VAL A 61 -16.35 22.68 -7.64
CA VAL A 61 -15.49 23.78 -7.18
C VAL A 61 -14.65 24.32 -8.34
N ASN A 62 -13.99 23.45 -9.10
CA ASN A 62 -13.08 23.91 -10.16
C ASN A 62 -13.83 24.36 -11.43
N LEU A 63 -14.84 23.60 -11.87
CA LEU A 63 -15.64 23.93 -13.06
C LEU A 63 -16.91 24.73 -12.74
N ASN A 64 -17.31 24.79 -11.47
CA ASN A 64 -18.51 25.49 -11.00
C ASN A 64 -19.79 25.12 -11.81
N LEU A 65 -19.93 23.82 -12.14
CA LEU A 65 -21.10 23.29 -12.83
C LEU A 65 -22.31 23.20 -11.89
N SER A 66 -23.50 23.13 -12.47
CA SER A 66 -24.73 23.00 -11.67
C SER A 66 -24.74 21.73 -10.82
N THR A 67 -25.31 21.82 -9.62
CA THR A 67 -25.38 20.70 -8.68
C THR A 67 -26.03 19.46 -9.29
N SER A 68 -27.08 19.64 -10.08
CA SER A 68 -27.78 18.55 -10.78
C SER A 68 -26.88 17.80 -11.77
N ILE A 69 -25.99 18.50 -12.48
CA ILE A 69 -25.03 17.88 -13.41
C ILE A 69 -24.01 17.06 -12.63
N CYS A 70 -23.42 17.64 -11.58
CA CYS A 70 -22.43 16.93 -10.76
C CYS A 70 -23.02 15.73 -10.01
N ASP A 71 -24.26 15.82 -9.53
CA ASP A 71 -25.00 14.69 -8.95
C ASP A 71 -25.26 13.60 -9.98
N ALA A 72 -25.64 13.97 -11.21
CA ALA A 72 -25.85 13.02 -12.30
C ALA A 72 -24.54 12.31 -12.70
N ILE A 73 -23.40 13.03 -12.73
CA ILE A 73 -22.07 12.43 -12.95
C ILE A 73 -21.72 11.47 -11.81
N ALA A 74 -21.88 11.88 -10.55
CA ALA A 74 -21.58 11.04 -9.38
C ALA A 74 -22.42 9.75 -9.34
N GLN A 75 -23.69 9.83 -9.74
CA GLN A 75 -24.61 8.69 -9.82
C GLN A 75 -24.48 7.89 -11.13
N ARG A 76 -23.58 8.30 -12.05
CA ARG A 76 -23.44 7.74 -13.40
C ARG A 76 -24.74 7.74 -14.20
N ASN A 77 -25.59 8.74 -13.96
CA ASN A 77 -26.84 8.93 -14.67
C ASN A 77 -26.61 9.74 -15.96
N ARG A 78 -26.35 9.02 -17.07
CA ARG A 78 -26.06 9.60 -18.39
C ARG A 78 -27.14 10.51 -18.98
N SER A 79 -28.37 10.47 -18.45
CA SER A 79 -29.45 11.33 -18.91
C SER A 79 -29.40 12.76 -18.34
N GLY A 80 -28.57 12.99 -17.30
CA GLY A 80 -28.53 14.24 -16.56
C GLY A 80 -27.35 15.16 -16.85
N PHE A 81 -26.44 14.79 -17.76
CA PHE A 81 -25.26 15.58 -18.11
C PHE A 81 -24.80 15.33 -19.55
N ASN A 82 -24.02 16.26 -20.10
CA ASN A 82 -23.38 16.08 -21.40
C ASN A 82 -22.02 15.40 -21.25
N GLU A 83 -21.67 14.50 -22.18
CA GLU A 83 -20.38 13.77 -22.16
C GLU A 83 -19.17 14.72 -22.09
N THR A 84 -19.28 15.92 -22.69
CA THR A 84 -18.24 16.96 -22.61
C THR A 84 -17.99 17.46 -21.18
N GLU A 85 -19.01 17.55 -20.33
CA GLU A 85 -18.91 18.02 -18.95
C GLU A 85 -18.18 16.99 -18.07
N GLU A 86 -18.50 15.71 -18.25
CA GLU A 86 -17.80 14.60 -17.59
C GLU A 86 -16.32 14.57 -18.00
N ILE A 87 -16.04 14.67 -19.31
CA ILE A 87 -14.67 14.69 -19.85
C ILE A 87 -13.88 15.88 -19.27
N MET A 88 -14.49 17.06 -19.14
CA MET A 88 -13.82 18.22 -18.55
C MET A 88 -13.43 17.97 -17.08
N ALA A 89 -14.33 17.43 -16.27
CA ALA A 89 -14.04 17.12 -14.87
C ALA A 89 -12.95 16.03 -14.75
N GLN A 90 -13.07 14.96 -15.53
CA GLN A 90 -12.07 13.89 -15.59
C GLN A 90 -10.70 14.39 -16.04
N LYS A 91 -10.64 15.35 -16.98
CA LYS A 91 -9.37 15.92 -17.45
C LYS A 91 -8.61 16.63 -16.32
N ILE A 92 -9.30 17.36 -15.44
CA ILE A 92 -8.68 18.00 -14.28
C ILE A 92 -8.11 16.94 -13.33
N VAL A 93 -8.91 15.92 -13.00
CA VAL A 93 -8.46 14.80 -12.12
C VAL A 93 -7.30 14.02 -12.75
N ALA A 94 -7.34 13.78 -14.07
CA ALA A 94 -6.28 13.09 -14.80
C ALA A 94 -4.98 13.90 -14.79
N ALA A 95 -5.05 15.21 -15.02
CA ALA A 95 -3.89 16.09 -14.89
C ALA A 95 -3.29 16.05 -13.47
N ALA A 96 -4.16 15.97 -12.45
CA ALA A 96 -3.72 15.80 -11.06
C ALA A 96 -3.03 14.45 -10.79
N SER A 97 -3.57 13.39 -11.38
CA SER A 97 -3.01 12.03 -11.29
C SER A 97 -1.58 11.93 -11.82
N VAL A 98 -1.24 12.68 -12.89
CA VAL A 98 0.11 12.66 -13.47
C VAL A 98 1.16 13.08 -12.45
N TRP A 99 1.03 14.26 -11.85
CA TRP A 99 2.03 14.74 -10.87
C TRP A 99 1.96 13.99 -9.55
N LYS A 100 0.77 13.52 -9.15
CA LYS A 100 0.60 12.61 -8.01
C LYS A 100 1.45 11.35 -8.17
N ASN A 101 1.42 10.71 -9.34
CA ASN A 101 2.20 9.51 -9.60
C ASN A 101 3.70 9.77 -9.59
N VAL A 102 4.14 10.95 -10.07
CA VAL A 102 5.55 11.36 -9.97
C VAL A 102 5.99 11.47 -8.50
N ILE A 103 5.22 12.15 -7.66
CA ILE A 103 5.52 12.29 -6.22
C ILE A 103 5.53 10.92 -5.53
N ALA A 104 4.50 10.10 -5.81
CA ALA A 104 4.36 8.75 -5.26
C ALA A 104 5.49 7.79 -5.70
N GLY A 105 6.18 8.06 -6.81
CA GLY A 105 7.34 7.29 -7.26
C GLY A 105 8.68 7.81 -6.71
N VAL A 106 8.91 9.13 -6.81
CA VAL A 106 10.22 9.75 -6.50
C VAL A 106 10.54 9.65 -5.02
N PHE A 107 9.59 9.94 -4.13
CA PHE A 107 9.85 9.94 -2.68
C PHE A 107 10.19 8.52 -2.18
N PRO A 108 9.40 7.47 -2.44
CA PRO A 108 9.77 6.11 -2.08
C PRO A 108 11.12 5.67 -2.66
N ALA A 109 11.45 6.02 -3.90
CA ALA A 109 12.72 5.66 -4.51
C ALA A 109 13.94 6.19 -3.73
N VAL A 110 13.82 7.35 -3.06
CA VAL A 110 14.85 7.91 -2.19
C VAL A 110 14.76 7.34 -0.77
N LEU A 111 13.55 7.22 -0.22
CA LEU A 111 13.34 6.84 1.17
C LEU A 111 13.65 5.36 1.43
N LEU A 112 13.27 4.44 0.52
CA LEU A 112 13.46 3.00 0.72
C LEU A 112 14.93 2.61 0.93
N PRO A 113 15.90 3.06 0.12
CA PRO A 113 17.32 2.80 0.37
C PRO A 113 17.83 3.39 1.69
N LEU A 114 17.39 4.61 2.03
CA LEU A 114 17.81 5.29 3.26
C LEU A 114 17.31 4.52 4.49
N PHE A 115 16.00 4.33 4.60
CA PHE A 115 15.36 3.66 5.72
C PHE A 115 15.64 2.17 5.75
N GLY A 116 15.74 1.49 4.61
CA GLY A 116 16.13 0.08 4.53
C GLY A 116 17.53 -0.14 5.09
N SER A 117 18.52 0.61 4.57
CA SER A 117 19.90 0.52 5.08
C SER A 117 20.02 0.93 6.55
N TRP A 118 19.24 1.92 7.00
CA TRP A 118 19.21 2.37 8.38
C TRP A 118 18.59 1.34 9.33
N SER A 119 17.48 0.73 8.92
CA SER A 119 16.81 -0.35 9.65
C SER A 119 17.75 -1.55 9.83
N ASP A 120 18.51 -1.91 8.79
CA ASP A 120 19.47 -3.01 8.86
C ASP A 120 20.62 -2.74 9.84
N ARG A 121 21.16 -1.52 9.87
CA ARG A 121 22.24 -1.14 10.79
C ARG A 121 21.78 -1.09 12.25
N ASN A 122 20.63 -0.48 12.49
CA ASN A 122 20.14 -0.21 13.84
C ASN A 122 19.27 -1.34 14.40
N LYS A 123 18.91 -2.33 13.57
CA LYS A 123 18.01 -3.45 13.92
C LYS A 123 16.63 -3.00 14.43
N ILE A 124 16.20 -1.82 13.99
CA ILE A 124 14.89 -1.21 14.30
C ILE A 124 14.04 -1.33 13.04
N ARG A 125 13.06 -2.23 13.06
CA ARG A 125 12.26 -2.57 11.87
C ARG A 125 10.86 -1.96 11.92
N SER A 126 10.35 -1.68 13.12
CA SER A 126 9.01 -1.09 13.29
C SER A 126 8.84 0.24 12.56
N VAL A 127 9.93 1.03 12.45
CA VAL A 127 9.93 2.33 11.76
C VAL A 127 9.50 2.21 10.30
N LEU A 128 9.86 1.11 9.61
CA LEU A 128 9.48 0.89 8.22
C LEU A 128 7.95 0.74 8.03
N VAL A 129 7.24 0.45 9.10
CA VAL A 129 5.79 0.21 9.09
C VAL A 129 5.03 1.36 9.76
N ILE A 130 5.48 1.82 10.93
CA ILE A 130 4.83 2.89 11.68
C ILE A 130 4.82 4.20 10.87
N MET A 131 5.90 4.47 10.15
CA MET A 131 6.07 5.74 9.45
C MET A 131 5.04 5.91 8.31
N PRO A 132 4.82 4.90 7.42
CA PRO A 132 3.68 4.91 6.49
C PRO A 132 2.31 4.98 7.15
N ILE A 133 2.09 4.29 8.28
CA ILE A 133 0.80 4.36 9.00
C ILE A 133 0.51 5.80 9.45
N ILE A 134 1.51 6.52 9.94
CA ILE A 134 1.37 7.94 10.30
C ILE A 134 0.99 8.77 9.06
N GLY A 135 1.61 8.50 7.92
CA GLY A 135 1.26 9.15 6.65
C GLY A 135 -0.21 8.95 6.30
N GLU A 136 -0.69 7.71 6.32
CA GLU A 136 -2.08 7.37 6.03
C GLU A 136 -3.07 7.98 7.03
N VAL A 137 -2.72 8.03 8.32
CA VAL A 137 -3.54 8.71 9.34
C VAL A 137 -3.67 10.21 9.03
N ILE A 138 -2.56 10.87 8.67
CA ILE A 138 -2.57 12.30 8.30
C ILE A 138 -3.41 12.51 7.02
N SER A 139 -3.23 11.67 5.99
CA SER A 139 -4.01 11.74 4.76
C SER A 139 -5.51 11.56 5.02
N ASN A 140 -5.91 10.60 5.87
CA ASN A 140 -7.33 10.37 6.20
C ASN A 140 -7.95 11.50 7.02
N ILE A 141 -7.21 12.09 7.96
CA ILE A 141 -7.65 13.31 8.66
C ILE A 141 -7.81 14.46 7.66
N GLY A 142 -6.87 14.61 6.74
CA GLY A 142 -6.95 15.60 5.68
C GLY A 142 -8.16 15.39 4.76
N PHE A 143 -8.50 14.14 4.41
CA PHE A 143 -9.71 13.84 3.63
C PHE A 143 -11.00 14.19 4.38
N LEU A 144 -11.06 13.96 5.69
CA LEU A 144 -12.19 14.40 6.52
C LEU A 144 -12.31 15.93 6.51
N LEU A 145 -11.19 16.65 6.62
CA LEU A 145 -11.17 18.12 6.51
C LEU A 145 -11.56 18.61 5.12
N CYS A 146 -11.10 17.96 4.05
CA CYS A 146 -11.50 18.26 2.67
C CYS A 146 -12.98 18.03 2.42
N THR A 147 -13.57 17.04 3.09
CA THR A 147 -15.00 16.73 3.03
C THR A 147 -15.82 17.73 3.84
N TYR A 148 -15.28 18.22 4.96
CA TYR A 148 -15.90 19.27 5.77
C TYR A 148 -15.89 20.63 5.06
N PHE A 149 -14.73 21.05 4.56
CA PHE A 149 -14.56 22.26 3.73
C PHE A 149 -14.70 21.91 2.25
N PHE A 150 -15.88 21.39 1.89
CA PHE A 150 -16.10 20.82 0.57
C PHE A 150 -15.99 21.88 -0.53
N TYR A 151 -16.62 23.05 -0.34
CA TYR A 151 -16.75 24.10 -1.36
C TYR A 151 -15.61 25.12 -1.33
N GLU A 152 -14.88 25.20 -0.22
CA GLU A 152 -13.80 26.17 -0.01
C GLU A 152 -12.45 25.65 -0.51
N LEU A 153 -12.25 24.32 -0.51
CA LEU A 153 -10.99 23.70 -0.91
C LEU A 153 -11.09 23.09 -2.32
N PRO A 154 -10.25 23.52 -3.28
CA PRO A 154 -10.25 22.99 -4.64
C PRO A 154 -9.73 21.56 -4.68
N MET A 155 -9.96 20.88 -5.80
CA MET A 155 -9.59 19.48 -5.99
C MET A 155 -8.08 19.23 -5.82
N GLU A 156 -7.25 20.17 -6.24
CA GLU A 156 -5.78 20.08 -6.16
C GLU A 156 -5.30 19.94 -4.72
N VAL A 157 -5.95 20.62 -3.77
CA VAL A 157 -5.63 20.50 -2.34
C VAL A 157 -5.93 19.08 -1.84
N ASN A 158 -7.01 18.47 -2.33
CA ASN A 158 -7.34 17.08 -2.01
C ASN A 158 -6.25 16.13 -2.51
N THR A 159 -5.75 16.34 -3.74
CA THR A 159 -4.66 15.53 -4.29
C THR A 159 -3.34 15.72 -3.53
N VAL A 160 -3.02 16.94 -3.08
CA VAL A 160 -1.83 17.21 -2.26
C VAL A 160 -1.92 16.49 -0.91
N ILE A 161 -3.08 16.57 -0.25
CA ILE A 161 -3.35 15.88 1.02
C ILE A 161 -3.28 14.37 0.87
N GLU A 162 -3.71 13.83 -0.26
CA GLU A 162 -3.59 12.41 -0.56
C GLU A 162 -2.12 11.99 -0.70
N VAL A 163 -1.37 12.68 -1.56
CA VAL A 163 -0.07 12.17 -2.02
C VAL A 163 1.08 12.54 -1.09
N LEU A 164 1.07 13.76 -0.52
CA LEU A 164 2.25 14.28 0.16
C LEU A 164 2.54 13.53 1.47
N PRO A 165 1.59 13.35 2.40
CA PRO A 165 1.84 12.64 3.65
C PRO A 165 2.20 11.17 3.41
N THR A 166 1.52 10.49 2.49
CA THR A 166 1.81 9.10 2.12
C THR A 166 3.19 8.97 1.46
N ALA A 167 3.56 9.86 0.54
CA ALA A 167 4.82 9.76 -0.20
C ALA A 167 6.05 10.09 0.67
N ILE A 168 6.00 11.18 1.47
CA ILE A 168 7.11 11.54 2.36
C ILE A 168 7.32 10.50 3.47
N THR A 169 6.28 9.70 3.74
CA THR A 169 6.38 8.59 4.68
C THR A 169 6.76 7.24 4.05
N GLY A 170 7.03 7.22 2.74
CA GLY A 170 7.42 6.04 1.98
C GLY A 170 6.25 5.18 1.50
N GLY A 171 5.03 5.43 2.00
CA GLY A 171 3.79 4.82 1.56
C GLY A 171 3.77 3.29 1.65
N ALA A 172 2.91 2.66 0.84
CA ALA A 172 2.75 1.21 0.83
C ALA A 172 4.09 0.48 0.57
N ASN A 173 4.93 1.02 -0.32
CA ASN A 173 6.23 0.44 -0.68
C ASN A 173 7.15 0.23 0.55
N MET A 174 7.13 1.16 1.50
CA MET A 174 7.92 1.05 2.72
C MET A 174 7.37 -0.01 3.68
N VAL A 175 6.03 -0.12 3.81
CA VAL A 175 5.39 -1.18 4.60
C VAL A 175 5.78 -2.54 4.06
N TYR A 176 5.72 -2.71 2.74
CA TYR A 176 6.15 -3.96 2.09
C TYR A 176 7.60 -4.31 2.37
N LEU A 177 8.50 -3.33 2.23
CA LEU A 177 9.90 -3.52 2.57
C LEU A 177 10.05 -3.98 4.03
N GLY A 178 9.36 -3.33 4.96
CA GLY A 178 9.36 -3.70 6.39
C GLY A 178 8.86 -5.12 6.64
N VAL A 179 7.75 -5.50 6.01
CA VAL A 179 7.18 -6.86 6.12
C VAL A 179 8.15 -7.90 5.54
N PHE A 180 8.73 -7.68 4.36
CA PHE A 180 9.68 -8.63 3.77
C PHE A 180 10.95 -8.77 4.61
N ILE A 181 11.48 -7.68 5.16
CA ILE A 181 12.60 -7.71 6.10
C ILE A 181 12.22 -8.49 7.37
N PHE A 182 11.02 -8.30 7.90
CA PHE A 182 10.57 -9.04 9.08
C PHE A 182 10.42 -10.55 8.79
N VAL A 183 9.76 -10.92 7.69
CA VAL A 183 9.60 -12.33 7.31
C VAL A 183 10.97 -12.98 7.07
N SER A 184 11.87 -12.29 6.35
CA SER A 184 13.19 -12.84 6.07
C SER A 184 14.00 -13.11 7.34
N THR A 185 13.86 -12.27 8.36
CA THR A 185 14.66 -12.33 9.59
C THR A 185 14.07 -13.28 10.63
N THR A 186 12.77 -13.53 10.62
CA THR A 186 12.09 -14.46 11.55
C THR A 186 11.93 -15.87 11.01
N SER A 187 12.12 -16.07 9.70
CA SER A 187 11.94 -17.38 9.05
C SER A 187 13.25 -18.12 8.88
N SER A 188 13.20 -19.46 8.98
CA SER A 188 14.32 -20.31 8.59
C SER A 188 14.57 -20.24 7.07
N PRO A 189 15.80 -20.49 6.58
CA PRO A 189 16.13 -20.41 5.16
C PRO A 189 15.22 -21.28 4.27
N GLU A 190 14.82 -22.46 4.78
CA GLU A 190 14.00 -23.44 4.06
C GLU A 190 12.56 -22.95 3.91
N ASN A 191 12.03 -22.21 4.90
CA ASN A 191 10.64 -21.76 4.93
C ASN A 191 10.45 -20.30 4.48
N ARG A 192 11.54 -19.55 4.30
CA ARG A 192 11.49 -18.11 4.00
C ARG A 192 10.70 -17.81 2.72
N ILE A 193 10.99 -18.53 1.64
CA ILE A 193 10.31 -18.34 0.33
C ILE A 193 8.82 -18.63 0.47
N PHE A 194 8.46 -19.71 1.17
CA PHE A 194 7.07 -20.09 1.39
C PHE A 194 6.30 -19.02 2.18
N ARG A 195 6.87 -18.50 3.28
CA ARG A 195 6.25 -17.44 4.08
C ARG A 195 6.11 -16.12 3.29
N MET A 196 7.11 -15.76 2.49
CA MET A 196 7.01 -14.61 1.58
C MET A 196 5.86 -14.79 0.57
N GLY A 197 5.68 -16.00 0.04
CA GLY A 197 4.55 -16.33 -0.84
C GLY A 197 3.18 -16.19 -0.17
N ILE A 198 3.05 -16.60 1.10
CA ILE A 198 1.82 -16.39 1.88
C ILE A 198 1.53 -14.90 2.04
N VAL A 199 2.54 -14.11 2.42
CA VAL A 199 2.42 -12.65 2.56
C VAL A 199 1.96 -11.99 1.26
N GLN A 200 2.57 -12.36 0.13
CA GLN A 200 2.18 -11.82 -1.18
C GLN A 200 0.74 -12.21 -1.55
N THR A 201 0.34 -13.45 -1.25
CA THR A 201 -1.02 -13.93 -1.51
C THR A 201 -2.04 -13.17 -0.67
N LEU A 202 -1.75 -12.99 0.63
CA LEU A 202 -2.60 -12.22 1.54
C LEU A 202 -2.74 -10.77 1.08
N PHE A 203 -1.65 -10.15 0.65
CA PHE A 203 -1.69 -8.81 0.08
C PHE A 203 -2.67 -8.75 -1.11
N ASN A 204 -2.52 -9.65 -2.09
CA ASN A 204 -3.38 -9.67 -3.28
C ASN A 204 -4.86 -9.92 -2.93
N ILE A 205 -5.14 -10.73 -1.90
CA ILE A 205 -6.48 -10.90 -1.37
C ILE A 205 -7.01 -9.58 -0.81
N CYS A 206 -6.22 -8.87 0.01
CA CYS A 206 -6.62 -7.57 0.57
C CYS A 206 -6.91 -6.53 -0.51
N VAL A 207 -6.10 -6.47 -1.57
CA VAL A 207 -6.34 -5.59 -2.72
C VAL A 207 -7.66 -5.92 -3.41
N THR A 208 -7.86 -7.21 -3.70
CA THR A 208 -9.05 -7.68 -4.43
C THR A 208 -10.31 -7.41 -3.63
N VAL A 209 -10.30 -7.77 -2.35
CA VAL A 209 -11.44 -7.55 -1.44
C VAL A 209 -11.67 -6.06 -1.22
N GLY A 210 -10.63 -5.27 -0.95
CA GLY A 210 -10.72 -3.83 -0.75
C GLY A 210 -11.34 -3.12 -1.95
N ASN A 211 -10.86 -3.42 -3.16
CA ASN A 211 -11.44 -2.86 -4.38
C ASN A 211 -12.89 -3.32 -4.59
N ALA A 212 -13.20 -4.60 -4.34
CA ALA A 212 -14.55 -5.13 -4.50
C ALA A 212 -15.58 -4.45 -3.56
N ILE A 213 -15.19 -4.15 -2.32
CA ILE A 213 -16.08 -3.49 -1.35
C ILE A 213 -16.10 -1.97 -1.45
N SER A 214 -15.10 -1.36 -2.09
CA SER A 214 -14.92 0.10 -2.13
C SER A 214 -16.16 0.86 -2.62
N GLY A 215 -16.86 0.31 -3.62
CA GLY A 215 -18.07 0.93 -4.19
C GLY A 215 -19.25 0.85 -3.23
N VAL A 216 -19.46 -0.31 -2.61
CA VAL A 216 -20.52 -0.53 -1.62
C VAL A 216 -20.30 0.33 -0.38
N MET A 217 -19.06 0.43 0.08
CA MET A 217 -18.69 1.29 1.20
C MET A 217 -18.99 2.75 0.88
N TYR A 218 -18.56 3.23 -0.29
CA TYR A 218 -18.86 4.60 -0.71
C TYR A 218 -20.37 4.90 -0.75
N THR A 219 -21.18 4.03 -1.37
CA THR A 219 -22.61 4.27 -1.50
C THR A 219 -23.39 4.12 -0.19
N SER A 220 -22.91 3.29 0.74
CA SER A 220 -23.66 2.98 1.97
C SER A 220 -23.33 3.91 3.14
N ILE A 221 -22.04 4.27 3.31
CA ILE A 221 -21.57 5.05 4.47
C ILE A 221 -20.96 6.41 4.09
N GLY A 222 -20.90 6.73 2.79
CA GLY A 222 -20.42 8.01 2.27
C GLY A 222 -18.95 8.31 2.56
N PHE A 223 -18.50 9.52 2.23
CA PHE A 223 -17.11 9.96 2.44
C PHE A 223 -16.68 9.87 3.91
N TYR A 224 -17.47 10.44 4.82
CA TYR A 224 -17.15 10.46 6.26
C TYR A 224 -17.02 9.07 6.86
N GLY A 225 -17.94 8.16 6.51
CA GLY A 225 -17.91 6.78 7.00
C GLY A 225 -16.68 6.03 6.52
N VAL A 226 -16.36 6.14 5.22
CA VAL A 226 -15.19 5.46 4.63
C VAL A 226 -13.89 5.95 5.26
N PHE A 227 -13.67 7.26 5.34
CA PHE A 227 -12.41 7.79 5.90
C PHE A 227 -12.28 7.56 7.40
N SER A 228 -13.38 7.63 8.15
CA SER A 228 -13.36 7.33 9.59
C SER A 228 -13.09 5.85 9.86
N LEU A 229 -13.68 4.95 9.08
CA LEU A 229 -13.42 3.51 9.20
C LEU A 229 -11.97 3.18 8.88
N SER A 230 -11.43 3.74 7.80
CA SER A 230 -10.02 3.58 7.45
C SER A 230 -9.09 4.10 8.54
N LEU A 231 -9.39 5.25 9.13
CA LEU A 231 -8.64 5.80 10.25
C LEU A 231 -8.60 4.83 11.44
N VAL A 232 -9.74 4.23 11.82
CA VAL A 232 -9.80 3.24 12.89
C VAL A 232 -8.91 2.02 12.56
N MET A 233 -8.95 1.52 11.34
CA MET A 233 -8.10 0.39 10.91
C MET A 233 -6.62 0.73 10.98
N TYR A 234 -6.21 1.93 10.56
CA TYR A 234 -4.82 2.38 10.67
C TYR A 234 -4.36 2.52 12.13
N VAL A 235 -5.21 3.05 13.01
CA VAL A 235 -4.91 3.14 14.45
C VAL A 235 -4.77 1.74 15.06
N LEU A 236 -5.64 0.80 14.73
CA LEU A 236 -5.51 -0.60 15.16
C LEU A 236 -4.23 -1.24 14.62
N GLY A 237 -3.86 -0.94 13.37
CA GLY A 237 -2.59 -1.35 12.78
C GLY A 237 -1.40 -0.80 13.55
N ALA A 238 -1.39 0.50 13.88
CA ALA A 238 -0.32 1.12 14.68
C ALA A 238 -0.18 0.46 16.07
N LEU A 239 -1.31 0.23 16.75
CA LEU A 239 -1.33 -0.46 18.04
C LEU A 239 -0.80 -1.89 17.92
N TYR A 240 -1.21 -2.63 16.88
CA TYR A 240 -0.71 -3.98 16.62
C TYR A 240 0.81 -3.98 16.45
N VAL A 241 1.37 -3.07 15.64
CA VAL A 241 2.83 -2.94 15.46
C VAL A 241 3.52 -2.63 16.78
N TYR A 242 2.96 -1.72 17.57
CA TYR A 242 3.53 -1.34 18.86
C TYR A 242 3.65 -2.53 19.81
N TYR A 243 2.65 -3.42 19.86
CA TYR A 243 2.68 -4.61 20.73
C TYR A 243 3.55 -5.74 20.20
N ILE A 244 3.63 -5.94 18.88
CA ILE A 244 4.42 -7.04 18.28
C ILE A 244 5.89 -6.67 18.06
N SER A 245 6.20 -5.37 17.96
CA SER A 245 7.55 -4.91 17.69
C SER A 245 8.48 -5.32 18.82
N ASN A 246 9.44 -6.18 18.47
CA ASN A 246 10.59 -6.51 19.31
C ASN A 246 11.84 -5.94 18.63
N ASP A 247 11.91 -4.61 18.53
CA ASP A 247 13.07 -3.93 17.98
C ASP A 247 14.31 -4.18 18.85
N GLY A 248 15.47 -4.31 18.20
CA GLY A 248 16.73 -4.45 18.92
C GLY A 248 17.04 -3.22 19.76
N ARG A 249 17.72 -3.41 20.89
CA ARG A 249 18.28 -2.27 21.65
C ARG A 249 19.37 -1.61 20.80
N SER A 250 19.20 -0.33 20.49
CA SER A 250 20.23 0.49 19.88
C SER A 250 21.02 1.22 20.97
N ASP A 251 22.35 1.19 20.88
CA ASP A 251 23.23 1.93 21.81
C ASP A 251 23.26 3.45 21.53
N LEU A 252 22.63 3.90 20.44
CA LEU A 252 22.56 5.29 20.01
C LEU A 252 21.42 6.07 20.69
N THR A 253 21.64 7.36 20.92
CA THR A 253 20.58 8.26 21.37
C THR A 253 19.54 8.50 20.26
N LYS A 254 18.31 8.90 20.62
CA LYS A 254 17.23 9.19 19.65
C LYS A 254 17.67 10.21 18.58
N TRP A 255 18.46 11.22 18.98
CA TRP A 255 18.94 12.25 18.06
C TRP A 255 20.02 11.74 17.09
N GLU A 256 20.92 10.87 17.57
CA GLU A 256 21.93 10.22 16.73
C GLU A 256 21.28 9.26 15.73
N LEU A 257 20.22 8.54 16.14
CA LEU A 257 19.44 7.69 15.25
C LEU A 257 18.82 8.49 14.09
N VAL A 258 18.20 9.64 14.38
CA VAL A 258 17.62 10.53 13.35
C VAL A 258 18.70 11.06 12.41
N LYS A 259 19.85 11.50 12.95
CA LYS A 259 21.00 11.92 12.13
C LYS A 259 21.55 10.80 11.26
N ASP A 260 21.49 9.55 11.72
CA ASP A 260 21.97 8.40 10.97
C ASP A 260 21.07 8.07 9.76
N VAL A 261 19.76 8.34 9.83
CA VAL A 261 18.84 8.15 8.68
C VAL A 261 19.28 8.97 7.49
N VAL A 262 19.67 10.23 7.73
CA VAL A 262 20.06 11.20 6.69
C VAL A 262 21.54 11.07 6.30
N ASN A 263 22.28 10.12 6.89
CA ASN A 263 23.69 9.90 6.56
C ASN A 263 23.84 9.14 5.24
N VAL A 264 23.66 9.86 4.13
CA VAL A 264 23.73 9.33 2.77
C VAL A 264 25.05 8.61 2.50
N LYS A 265 26.17 9.04 3.10
CA LYS A 265 27.47 8.35 2.95
C LYS A 265 27.42 6.92 3.45
N LYS A 266 26.77 6.67 4.59
CA LYS A 266 26.59 5.32 5.14
C LYS A 266 25.65 4.49 4.27
N THR A 267 24.55 5.06 3.79
CA THR A 267 23.64 4.36 2.86
C THR A 267 24.35 3.98 1.55
N VAL A 268 25.07 4.91 0.91
CA VAL A 268 25.84 4.63 -0.31
C VAL A 268 26.93 3.58 -0.07
N SER A 269 27.50 3.52 1.15
CA SER A 269 28.46 2.48 1.50
C SER A 269 27.86 1.07 1.47
N SER A 270 26.59 0.90 1.83
CA SER A 270 25.86 -0.37 1.73
C SER A 270 25.68 -0.83 0.28
N PHE A 271 25.71 0.07 -0.70
CA PHE A 271 25.60 -0.24 -2.12
C PHE A 271 26.95 -0.39 -2.84
N LYS A 272 28.10 -0.27 -2.15
CA LYS A 272 29.42 -0.43 -2.77
C LYS A 272 29.65 -1.82 -3.39
N PHE A 273 28.88 -2.83 -2.99
CA PHE A 273 28.97 -4.18 -3.57
C PHE A 273 28.72 -4.18 -5.08
N ILE A 274 27.88 -3.26 -5.59
CA ILE A 274 27.57 -3.11 -7.02
C ILE A 274 28.85 -2.82 -7.84
N LYS A 275 29.84 -2.16 -7.24
CA LYS A 275 31.11 -1.81 -7.92
C LYS A 275 32.22 -2.85 -7.76
N LYS A 276 31.98 -3.94 -7.03
CA LYS A 276 33.03 -4.91 -6.67
C LYS A 276 33.06 -6.07 -7.68
N PRO A 277 34.21 -6.36 -8.33
CA PRO A 277 34.28 -7.34 -9.43
C PRO A 277 33.98 -8.80 -9.01
N SER A 278 34.09 -9.17 -7.73
CA SER A 278 33.71 -10.50 -7.25
C SER A 278 32.20 -10.74 -7.15
N SER A 279 31.39 -9.68 -7.28
CA SER A 279 29.92 -9.74 -7.30
C SER A 279 29.37 -9.77 -8.73
N ASN A 280 30.22 -9.91 -9.76
CA ASN A 280 29.78 -9.80 -11.16
C ASN A 280 28.62 -10.75 -11.53
N ALA A 281 28.54 -11.95 -10.95
CA ALA A 281 27.42 -12.86 -11.21
C ALA A 281 26.12 -12.38 -10.51
N GLU A 282 26.18 -12.05 -9.21
CA GLU A 282 25.04 -11.58 -8.42
C GLU A 282 24.53 -10.21 -8.91
N THR A 283 25.44 -9.28 -9.23
CA THR A 283 25.12 -7.96 -9.78
C THR A 283 24.49 -8.08 -11.17
N ARG A 284 24.96 -9.03 -12.01
CA ARG A 284 24.30 -9.33 -13.29
C ARG A 284 22.91 -9.93 -13.10
N GLN A 285 22.71 -10.78 -12.09
CA GLN A 285 21.39 -11.32 -11.75
C GLN A 285 20.44 -10.21 -11.29
N ILE A 286 20.86 -9.34 -10.37
CA ILE A 286 20.07 -8.19 -9.91
C ILE A 286 19.71 -7.28 -11.09
N GLY A 287 20.69 -6.95 -11.95
CA GLY A 287 20.45 -6.15 -13.15
C GLY A 287 19.47 -6.80 -14.13
N ALA A 288 19.57 -8.12 -14.33
CA ALA A 288 18.64 -8.86 -15.17
C ALA A 288 17.22 -8.88 -14.59
N VAL A 289 17.08 -9.05 -13.27
CA VAL A 289 15.78 -9.00 -12.58
C VAL A 289 15.15 -7.61 -12.71
N LEU A 290 15.91 -6.53 -12.48
CA LEU A 290 15.42 -5.16 -12.64
C LEU A 290 15.00 -4.86 -14.08
N PHE A 291 15.78 -5.32 -15.07
CA PHE A 291 15.44 -5.15 -16.47
C PHE A 291 14.17 -5.91 -16.86
N LEU A 292 14.03 -7.14 -16.38
CA LEU A 292 12.84 -7.96 -16.60
C LEU A 292 11.61 -7.33 -15.93
N ASP A 293 11.75 -6.76 -14.74
CA ASP A 293 10.69 -6.06 -14.03
C ASP A 293 10.18 -4.85 -14.83
N VAL A 294 11.08 -4.03 -15.37
CA VAL A 294 10.73 -2.90 -16.26
C VAL A 294 10.00 -3.39 -17.52
N LEU A 295 10.45 -4.49 -18.12
CA LEU A 295 9.80 -5.07 -19.31
C LEU A 295 8.41 -5.63 -19.03
N VAL A 296 8.17 -6.18 -17.84
CA VAL A 296 6.88 -6.78 -17.47
C VAL A 296 5.90 -5.70 -16.98
N ILE A 297 6.35 -4.85 -16.05
CA ILE A 297 5.50 -3.85 -15.40
C ILE A 297 5.25 -2.64 -16.30
N GLY A 298 6.25 -2.19 -17.06
CA GLY A 298 6.15 -1.00 -17.92
C GLY A 298 4.96 -1.03 -18.89
N PRO A 299 4.81 -2.09 -19.71
CA PRO A 299 3.66 -2.24 -20.61
C PRO A 299 2.32 -2.37 -19.89
N LEU A 300 2.31 -2.94 -18.69
CA LEU A 300 1.11 -3.19 -17.90
C LEU A 300 0.56 -1.87 -17.34
N ILE A 301 1.44 -1.01 -16.80
CA ILE A 301 1.08 0.35 -16.36
C ILE A 301 0.69 1.22 -17.55
N GLY A 302 1.39 1.10 -18.69
CA GLY A 302 1.06 1.83 -19.91
C GLY A 302 -0.35 1.51 -20.42
N LYS A 303 -0.78 0.25 -20.36
CA LYS A 303 -2.15 -0.15 -20.73
C LYS A 303 -3.21 0.39 -19.77
N ILE A 304 -2.96 0.31 -18.46
CA ILE A 304 -3.89 0.82 -17.44
C ILE A 304 -4.06 2.35 -17.53
N SER A 305 -3.00 3.07 -17.93
CA SER A 305 -3.05 4.53 -18.07
C SER A 305 -3.81 4.99 -19.34
N LEU A 306 -4.07 4.08 -20.28
CA LEU A 306 -4.79 4.33 -21.53
C LEU A 306 -6.24 3.86 -21.50
N SER A 307 -6.67 3.14 -20.45
CA SER A 307 -8.03 2.61 -20.25
C SER A 307 -8.77 3.40 -19.18
#